data_AF-A0A0F9T2F5-F1
#
_entry.id   AF-A0A0F9T2F5-F1
#
_cell.length_a   1.000
_cell.length_b   1.000
_cell.length_c   1.000
_cell.angle_alpha   90.00
_cell.angle_beta   90.00
_cell.angle_gamma   90.00
#
_symmetry.space_group_name_H-M   'P 1'
#
loop_
_entity.id
_entity.type
_entity.pdbx_description
1 polymer ?
#
loop_
_entity_poly.entity_id
_entity_poly.type
_entity_poly.pdbx_seq_one_letter_code
_entity_poly.pdbx_strand_id
1 'polypeptide(L)'
;MARNDLRVEIFTSGTTAVVDAADDFRRFQNMQFSTGYPGGLYLAAKMAVSRDIVKAWLLKGAQRLRILNGHQVVFEGQIESLERALLSDTQEILIYAVGYWGSLLASRRLRRLYADERTSADVWQERSGVDEVVETINIDRFDFENGTNQIKLLPQAGVNWGSADRIRIRYKAPAGETIHRMEFDCQFSEGSQVWTTKLQDVDDTEATLYSRTATGTDVNQSVEPAVGSTIIDMFLTSTNAQTSPANMDVFVDYRNIIVYAAKNHTPSSGKGTVDLTEITKDIRAEFSELSADEDLIASNTLALKPFIAPRYPTVADILSRASVYGDASQNRWATGIRGSHLASDALPLLFAEQYPALTGFDYAVRVDEPNLVPPFNITEGYIGSDENRVWNFIIVEFSDERGFSDWVTPDDDANLKDQTSIDDFGQRDYRLTIGHATQAVAVNAGRRFLTAHKDAAWSLRGPIAVQDFVRGAGGQQIPASEIQAGRRLKIENFLQDPATGADELIFLITKTDYVDDERVCNMTVGVPNSLDVYLAQRELVDERLLG
;
A
#
# COMPACT_ATOMS: atom_id res chain seq x y z
N MET A 1 -16.96 38.04 19.43
CA MET A 1 -16.04 37.70 18.33
C MET A 1 -16.77 37.88 17.01
N ALA A 2 -16.06 38.34 15.98
CA ALA A 2 -16.57 38.34 14.61
C ALA A 2 -16.74 36.89 14.12
N ARG A 3 -17.56 36.69 13.08
CA ARG A 3 -17.68 35.38 12.44
C ARG A 3 -16.49 35.17 11.50
N ASN A 4 -15.95 33.96 11.48
CA ASN A 4 -14.91 33.59 10.52
C ASN A 4 -15.51 33.35 9.13
N ASP A 5 -14.68 33.50 8.10
CA ASP A 5 -15.04 33.20 6.71
C ASP A 5 -15.21 31.68 6.53
N LEU A 6 -14.37 30.91 7.20
CA LEU A 6 -14.48 29.46 7.30
C LEU A 6 -15.60 29.04 8.26
N ARG A 7 -16.26 27.93 7.95
CA ARG A 7 -17.34 27.34 8.75
C ARG A 7 -17.00 25.91 9.15
N VAL A 8 -17.26 25.55 10.40
CA VAL A 8 -17.11 24.17 10.88
C VAL A 8 -18.49 23.50 10.93
N GLU A 9 -18.53 22.23 10.54
CA GLU A 9 -19.69 21.34 10.69
C GLU A 9 -19.25 20.04 11.36
N ILE A 10 -19.95 19.64 12.41
CA ILE A 10 -19.68 18.39 13.13
C ILE A 10 -20.93 17.52 13.07
N PHE A 11 -20.75 16.21 12.92
CA PHE A 11 -21.83 15.26 12.69
C PHE A 11 -21.95 14.27 13.86
N THR A 12 -23.18 14.04 14.31
CA THR A 12 -23.48 13.08 15.38
C THR A 12 -23.44 11.65 14.87
N SER A 13 -23.98 11.41 13.68
CA SER A 13 -23.98 10.14 12.95
C SER A 13 -24.32 10.40 11.49
N GLY A 14 -23.66 9.68 10.57
CA GLY A 14 -23.88 9.82 9.13
C GLY A 14 -23.84 11.28 8.65
N THR A 15 -24.98 11.75 8.14
CA THR A 15 -25.17 13.12 7.63
C THR A 15 -25.85 14.08 8.63
N THR A 16 -26.14 13.64 9.85
CA THR A 16 -26.85 14.44 10.86
C THR A 16 -25.90 15.40 11.58
N ALA A 17 -25.97 16.69 11.25
CA ALA A 17 -25.18 17.72 11.90
C ALA A 17 -25.56 17.95 13.37
N VAL A 18 -24.58 18.23 14.21
CA VAL A 18 -24.74 18.73 15.57
C VAL A 18 -25.36 20.13 15.50
N VAL A 19 -26.42 20.36 16.27
CA VAL A 19 -27.06 21.68 16.36
C VAL A 19 -26.13 22.64 17.11
N ASP A 20 -25.70 23.69 16.42
CA ASP A 20 -24.87 24.76 16.98
C ASP A 20 -25.71 25.99 17.35
N ALA A 21 -26.46 25.89 18.45
CA ALA A 21 -27.32 26.98 18.91
C ALA A 21 -26.55 28.22 19.37
N ALA A 22 -25.26 28.08 19.71
CA ALA A 22 -24.41 29.16 20.21
C ALA A 22 -23.59 29.85 19.11
N ASP A 23 -23.63 29.33 17.88
CA ASP A 23 -22.82 29.79 16.73
C ASP A 23 -21.30 29.66 17.00
N ASP A 24 -20.93 28.66 17.80
CA ASP A 24 -19.55 28.38 18.21
C ASP A 24 -18.70 27.89 17.03
N PHE A 25 -19.30 27.16 16.08
CA PHE A 25 -18.64 26.64 14.88
C PHE A 25 -18.38 27.71 13.81
N ARG A 26 -18.71 28.98 14.11
CA ARG A 26 -18.32 30.17 13.33
C ARG A 26 -17.44 31.14 14.11
N ARG A 27 -17.06 30.81 15.35
CA ARG A 27 -16.30 31.68 16.27
C ARG A 27 -15.11 30.94 16.88
N PHE A 28 -14.36 30.26 16.03
CA PHE A 28 -13.13 29.59 16.42
C PHE A 28 -11.92 30.52 16.26
N GLN A 29 -10.79 30.13 16.84
CA GLN A 29 -9.51 30.84 16.76
C GLN A 29 -8.39 29.86 16.47
N ASN A 30 -7.24 30.35 16.00
CA ASN A 30 -6.04 29.56 15.75
C ASN A 30 -6.35 28.34 14.85
N MET A 31 -7.20 28.55 13.84
CA MET A 31 -7.57 27.48 12.92
C MET A 31 -6.39 27.17 12.00
N GLN A 32 -6.02 25.90 11.99
CA GLN A 32 -4.97 25.37 11.15
C GLN A 32 -5.41 24.03 10.60
N PHE A 33 -5.12 23.76 9.33
CA PHE A 33 -5.34 22.43 8.77
C PHE A 33 -4.34 22.12 7.67
N SER A 34 -4.16 20.84 7.41
CA SER A 34 -3.19 20.35 6.45
C SER A 34 -3.76 19.29 5.51
N THR A 35 -3.26 19.29 4.28
CA THR A 35 -3.59 18.31 3.24
C THR A 35 -2.34 17.54 2.83
N GLY A 36 -2.51 16.32 2.34
CA GLY A 36 -1.40 15.42 2.00
C GLY A 36 -1.66 14.61 0.73
N TYR A 37 -0.59 14.26 0.04
CA TYR A 37 -0.65 13.33 -1.09
C TYR A 37 0.73 12.66 -1.30
N PRO A 38 0.78 11.32 -1.37
CA PRO A 38 -0.32 10.35 -1.25
C PRO A 38 -0.66 10.09 0.23
N GLY A 39 -1.51 9.10 0.53
CA GLY A 39 -1.92 8.80 1.91
C GLY A 39 -3.06 9.68 2.42
N GLY A 40 -3.86 10.26 1.54
CA GLY A 40 -5.12 10.90 1.90
C GLY A 40 -5.10 12.42 1.89
N LEU A 41 -6.17 12.98 1.31
CA LEU A 41 -6.29 14.41 1.02
C LEU A 41 -6.24 15.28 2.28
N TYR A 42 -6.71 14.79 3.42
CA TYR A 42 -6.75 15.56 4.66
C TYR A 42 -5.87 14.88 5.70
N LEU A 43 -4.99 15.64 6.37
CA LEU A 43 -4.04 15.12 7.35
C LEU A 43 -4.49 15.44 8.77
N ALA A 44 -4.42 16.71 9.17
CA ALA A 44 -4.82 17.14 10.50
C ALA A 44 -5.48 18.52 10.47
N ALA A 45 -6.29 18.81 11.48
CA ALA A 45 -6.81 20.14 11.74
C ALA A 45 -6.84 20.42 13.25
N LYS A 46 -6.63 21.68 13.61
CA LYS A 46 -6.65 22.19 14.97
C LYS A 46 -7.44 23.50 15.00
N MET A 47 -8.23 23.70 16.04
CA MET A 47 -8.89 24.97 16.31
C MET A 47 -9.18 25.14 17.80
N ALA A 48 -9.34 26.38 18.25
CA ALA A 48 -9.79 26.72 19.60
C ALA A 48 -11.20 27.31 19.55
N VAL A 49 -12.06 26.93 20.47
CA VAL A 49 -13.39 27.53 20.66
C VAL A 49 -13.48 28.10 22.06
N SER A 50 -13.69 29.41 22.18
CA SER A 50 -13.87 30.07 23.48
C SER A 50 -15.21 29.66 24.08
N ARG A 51 -15.17 28.75 25.06
CA ARG A 51 -16.35 28.18 25.70
C ARG A 51 -16.04 27.81 27.14
N ASP A 52 -17.07 27.91 27.97
CA ASP A 52 -17.04 27.45 29.35
C ASP A 52 -16.72 25.93 29.42
N ILE A 53 -15.59 25.59 30.02
CA ILE A 53 -15.06 24.22 30.05
C ILE A 53 -15.89 23.27 30.92
N VAL A 54 -16.72 23.79 31.85
CA VAL A 54 -17.57 22.97 32.71
C VAL A 54 -18.94 22.70 32.10
N LYS A 55 -19.32 23.40 31.03
CA LYS A 55 -20.60 23.18 30.37
C LYS A 55 -20.53 21.97 29.44
N ALA A 56 -21.58 21.15 29.50
CA ALA A 56 -21.75 20.05 28.57
C ALA A 56 -21.73 20.56 27.12
N TRP A 57 -21.03 19.82 26.27
CA TRP A 57 -20.98 20.03 24.83
C TRP A 57 -21.32 18.71 24.15
N LEU A 58 -22.12 18.77 23.09
CA LEU A 58 -22.55 17.58 22.34
C LEU A 58 -21.44 16.99 21.46
N LEU A 59 -20.22 17.49 21.61
CA LEU A 59 -19.04 17.00 20.93
C LEU A 59 -18.41 15.82 21.67
N LYS A 60 -17.99 14.83 20.88
CA LYS A 60 -17.31 13.63 21.32
C LYS A 60 -16.18 13.31 20.34
N GLY A 61 -15.18 12.57 20.82
CA GLY A 61 -14.18 11.96 19.94
C GLY A 61 -14.84 11.03 18.91
N ALA A 62 -14.12 10.77 17.83
CA ALA A 62 -14.53 10.00 16.65
C ALA A 62 -15.71 10.58 15.84
N GLN A 63 -16.26 11.74 16.22
CA GLN A 63 -17.27 12.42 15.40
C GLN A 63 -16.63 12.99 14.14
N ARG A 64 -17.34 12.89 13.02
CA ARG A 64 -16.94 13.49 11.75
C ARG A 64 -16.96 15.02 11.86
N LEU A 65 -15.91 15.66 11.36
CA LEU A 65 -15.74 17.11 11.29
C LEU A 65 -15.46 17.53 9.85
N ARG A 66 -16.10 18.61 9.39
CA ARG A 66 -15.84 19.28 8.12
C ARG A 66 -15.53 20.75 8.36
N ILE A 67 -14.60 21.29 7.58
CA ILE A 67 -14.32 22.71 7.48
C ILE A 67 -14.66 23.14 6.06
N LEU A 68 -15.42 24.22 5.92
CA LEU A 68 -15.88 24.74 4.64
C LEU A 68 -15.42 26.18 4.41
N ASN A 69 -15.00 26.47 3.19
CA ASN A 69 -14.95 27.83 2.65
C ASN A 69 -16.18 28.03 1.75
N GLY A 70 -17.16 28.81 2.21
CA GLY A 70 -18.47 28.86 1.55
C GLY A 70 -19.14 27.48 1.48
N HIS A 71 -19.18 26.89 0.28
CA HIS A 71 -19.70 25.54 0.04
C HIS A 71 -18.60 24.49 -0.19
N GLN A 72 -17.35 24.91 -0.32
CA GLN A 72 -16.23 24.03 -0.65
C GLN A 72 -15.64 23.42 0.60
N VAL A 73 -15.46 22.10 0.62
CA VAL A 73 -14.84 21.39 1.75
C VAL A 73 -13.32 21.52 1.66
N VAL A 74 -12.74 22.24 2.62
CA VAL A 74 -11.28 22.47 2.70
C VAL A 74 -10.59 21.48 3.63
N PHE A 75 -11.33 20.91 4.59
CA PHE A 75 -10.87 19.81 5.43
C PHE A 75 -12.01 18.88 5.81
N GLU A 76 -11.71 17.59 5.91
CA GLU A 76 -12.62 16.60 6.45
C GLU A 76 -11.88 15.48 7.20
N GLY A 77 -12.39 15.11 8.38
CA GLY A 77 -11.81 14.05 9.18
C GLY A 77 -12.67 13.67 10.38
N GLN A 78 -12.04 13.10 11.40
CA GLN A 78 -12.66 12.76 12.68
C GLN A 78 -11.99 13.51 13.83
N ILE A 79 -12.79 13.91 14.82
CA ILE A 79 -12.28 14.50 16.06
C ILE A 79 -11.47 13.43 16.80
N GLU A 80 -10.17 13.67 16.94
CA GLU A 80 -9.27 12.80 17.68
C GLU A 80 -9.37 13.10 19.18
N SER A 81 -9.24 14.37 19.55
CA SER A 81 -9.25 14.78 20.95
C SER A 81 -9.92 16.15 21.16
N LEU A 82 -10.37 16.36 22.40
CA LEU A 82 -10.95 17.60 22.90
C LEU A 82 -10.23 17.98 24.18
N GLU A 83 -9.35 18.99 24.13
CA GLU A 83 -8.62 19.46 25.30
C GLU A 83 -9.30 20.69 25.89
N ARG A 84 -9.47 20.72 27.21
CA ARG A 84 -10.05 21.87 27.92
C ARG A 84 -8.93 22.68 28.53
N ALA A 85 -8.81 23.94 28.11
CA ALA A 85 -7.78 24.85 28.56
C ALA A 85 -8.38 26.01 29.38
N LEU A 86 -7.73 26.32 30.50
CA LEU A 86 -7.97 27.54 31.27
C LEU A 86 -6.77 28.47 31.06
N LEU A 87 -6.99 29.55 30.34
CA LEU A 87 -6.00 30.60 30.12
C LEU A 87 -6.21 31.73 31.15
N SER A 88 -5.25 32.66 31.23
CA SER A 88 -5.32 33.79 32.19
C SER A 88 -6.62 34.59 32.07
N ASP A 89 -7.12 34.74 30.85
CA ASP A 89 -8.22 35.65 30.53
C ASP A 89 -9.40 34.96 29.82
N THR A 90 -9.28 33.68 29.44
CA THR A 90 -10.30 32.94 28.69
C THR A 90 -10.36 31.46 29.06
N GLN A 91 -11.51 30.85 28.79
CA GLN A 91 -11.72 29.40 28.82
C GLN A 91 -11.92 28.92 27.39
N GLU A 92 -11.21 27.87 27.00
CA GLU A 92 -11.19 27.39 25.63
C GLU A 92 -11.26 25.86 25.58
N ILE A 93 -11.90 25.35 24.53
CA ILE A 93 -11.85 23.95 24.17
C ILE A 93 -11.11 23.84 22.84
N LEU A 94 -9.96 23.17 22.87
CA LEU A 94 -9.16 22.86 21.69
C LEU A 94 -9.72 21.60 21.05
N ILE A 95 -10.02 21.68 19.76
CA ILE A 95 -10.43 20.53 18.95
C ILE A 95 -9.25 20.13 18.08
N TYR A 96 -8.85 18.86 18.18
CA TYR A 96 -7.91 18.23 17.27
C TYR A 96 -8.67 17.22 16.42
N ALA A 97 -8.49 17.30 15.11
CA ALA A 97 -9.08 16.38 14.16
C ALA A 97 -8.00 15.81 13.24
N VAL A 98 -8.19 14.56 12.85
CA VAL A 98 -7.30 13.83 11.96
C VAL A 98 -8.10 13.32 10.76
N GLY A 99 -7.52 13.41 9.57
CA GLY A 99 -8.15 12.94 8.34
C GLY A 99 -8.29 11.42 8.30
N TYR A 100 -9.14 10.93 7.40
CA TYR A 100 -9.55 9.52 7.39
C TYR A 100 -8.43 8.52 7.12
N TRP A 101 -7.33 8.91 6.46
CA TRP A 101 -6.19 8.01 6.32
C TRP A 101 -5.59 7.66 7.68
N GLY A 102 -5.31 8.67 8.51
CA GLY A 102 -4.84 8.47 9.89
C GLY A 102 -5.92 7.82 10.76
N SER A 103 -7.13 8.35 10.71
CA SER A 103 -8.21 7.94 11.62
C SER A 103 -8.73 6.52 11.33
N LEU A 104 -8.75 6.08 10.08
CA LEU A 104 -9.25 4.77 9.66
C LEU A 104 -8.14 3.81 9.23
N LEU A 105 -7.25 4.17 8.30
CA LEU A 105 -6.33 3.18 7.71
C LEU A 105 -5.05 2.96 8.51
N ALA A 106 -4.52 4.01 9.13
CA ALA A 106 -3.35 3.89 10.00
C ALA A 106 -3.71 3.30 11.38
N SER A 107 -4.97 3.43 11.82
CA SER A 107 -5.44 2.88 13.10
C SER A 107 -5.90 1.42 13.02
N ARG A 108 -6.37 0.98 11.84
CA ARG A 108 -6.84 -0.39 11.61
C ARG A 108 -5.68 -1.30 11.20
N ARG A 109 -5.67 -2.50 11.77
CA ARG A 109 -4.68 -3.53 11.44
C ARG A 109 -5.36 -4.70 10.75
N LEU A 110 -4.73 -5.21 9.71
CA LEU A 110 -5.25 -6.31 8.91
C LEU A 110 -4.15 -7.34 8.69
N ARG A 111 -4.44 -8.60 9.00
CA ARG A 111 -3.64 -9.73 8.54
C ARG A 111 -4.34 -10.30 7.31
N ARG A 112 -3.58 -10.46 6.22
CA ARG A 112 -4.12 -11.00 4.97
C ARG A 112 -3.05 -11.72 4.15
N LEU A 113 -3.39 -12.86 3.55
CA LEU A 113 -2.50 -13.56 2.62
C LEU A 113 -3.08 -13.47 1.20
N TYR A 114 -2.61 -12.51 0.39
CA TYR A 114 -3.13 -12.38 -0.98
C TYR A 114 -2.54 -13.45 -1.91
N ALA A 115 -1.22 -13.64 -1.86
CA ALA A 115 -0.49 -14.72 -2.53
C ALA A 115 0.63 -15.23 -1.63
N ASP A 116 0.54 -16.48 -1.19
CA ASP A 116 1.46 -17.13 -0.25
C ASP A 116 2.28 -18.24 -0.95
N GLU A 117 3.60 -18.12 -0.88
CA GLU A 117 4.56 -19.04 -1.52
C GLU A 117 5.38 -19.84 -0.51
N ARG A 118 5.12 -19.65 0.79
CA ARG A 118 5.90 -20.30 1.85
C ARG A 118 5.60 -21.79 1.90
N THR A 119 6.63 -22.63 1.87
CA THR A 119 6.54 -24.10 1.97
C THR A 119 6.98 -24.65 3.34
N SER A 120 7.24 -23.78 4.31
CA SER A 120 7.71 -24.15 5.65
C SER A 120 6.71 -25.00 6.43
N ALA A 121 7.22 -25.79 7.38
CA ALA A 121 6.41 -26.77 8.13
C ALA A 121 5.33 -26.14 9.03
N ASP A 122 5.48 -24.87 9.41
CA ASP A 122 4.45 -24.13 10.16
C ASP A 122 3.26 -23.72 9.28
N VAL A 123 3.48 -23.56 7.97
CA VAL A 123 2.46 -23.19 6.97
C VAL A 123 1.82 -24.45 6.38
N TRP A 124 2.66 -25.39 5.93
CA TRP A 124 2.25 -26.66 5.34
C TRP A 124 2.48 -27.78 6.35
N GLN A 125 1.46 -28.04 7.15
CA GLN A 125 1.52 -28.88 8.33
C GLN A 125 1.32 -30.34 7.97
N GLU A 126 2.17 -31.20 8.52
CA GLU A 126 1.96 -32.65 8.47
C GLU A 126 0.79 -33.01 9.38
N ARG A 127 -0.13 -33.82 8.87
CA ARG A 127 -1.21 -34.39 9.67
C ARG A 127 -0.79 -35.76 10.16
N SER A 128 -0.99 -36.03 11.45
CA SER A 128 -0.85 -37.37 12.05
C SER A 128 -2.21 -37.92 12.47
N GLY A 129 -2.49 -39.18 12.08
CA GLY A 129 -3.80 -39.81 12.19
C GLY A 129 -3.78 -41.30 11.85
N VAL A 130 -4.94 -41.96 11.92
CA VAL A 130 -5.09 -43.43 11.91
C VAL A 130 -4.75 -44.07 10.55
N ASP A 131 -4.75 -43.30 9.45
CA ASP A 131 -4.43 -43.76 8.08
C ASP A 131 -3.14 -43.11 7.53
N GLU A 132 -2.31 -42.51 8.40
CA GLU A 132 -1.19 -41.65 8.01
C GLU A 132 0.15 -42.21 8.48
N VAL A 133 0.99 -42.65 7.54
CA VAL A 133 2.33 -43.21 7.82
C VAL A 133 3.42 -42.13 7.76
N VAL A 134 3.20 -40.99 8.43
CA VAL A 134 4.06 -39.79 8.33
C VAL A 134 5.53 -40.09 8.67
N GLU A 135 5.80 -40.95 9.65
CA GLU A 135 7.16 -41.32 10.07
C GLU A 135 7.94 -42.09 9.00
N THR A 136 7.26 -42.53 7.93
CA THR A 136 7.82 -43.37 6.86
C THR A 136 8.19 -42.58 5.61
N ILE A 137 8.23 -41.25 5.67
CA ILE A 137 8.57 -40.39 4.54
C ILE A 137 9.68 -39.40 4.88
N ASN A 138 10.44 -39.01 3.86
CA ASN A 138 11.28 -37.83 3.89
C ASN A 138 10.54 -36.71 3.16
N ILE A 139 10.38 -35.56 3.83
CA ILE A 139 9.79 -34.35 3.24
C ILE A 139 10.92 -33.38 3.01
N ASP A 140 11.21 -33.11 1.75
CA ASP A 140 12.12 -32.05 1.36
C ASP A 140 11.31 -30.82 0.96
N ARG A 141 11.68 -29.67 1.51
CA ARG A 141 10.93 -28.41 1.34
C ARG A 141 11.70 -27.37 0.52
N PHE A 142 12.92 -27.71 0.08
CA PHE A 142 13.79 -26.79 -0.63
C PHE A 142 14.67 -27.49 -1.66
N ASP A 143 14.69 -26.99 -2.88
CA ASP A 143 15.61 -27.46 -3.91
C ASP A 143 16.86 -26.57 -3.93
N PHE A 144 17.99 -27.09 -3.42
CA PHE A 144 19.26 -26.36 -3.41
C PHE A 144 19.86 -26.13 -4.80
N GLU A 145 19.56 -27.00 -5.77
CA GLU A 145 20.11 -26.89 -7.12
C GLU A 145 19.39 -25.81 -7.93
N ASN A 146 18.07 -25.72 -7.77
CA ASN A 146 17.25 -24.74 -8.48
C ASN A 146 16.93 -23.49 -7.66
N GLY A 147 17.28 -23.47 -6.37
CA GLY A 147 17.03 -22.35 -5.46
C GLY A 147 15.55 -22.08 -5.19
N THR A 148 14.66 -23.05 -5.45
CA THR A 148 13.20 -22.87 -5.40
C THR A 148 12.57 -23.55 -4.19
N ASN A 149 11.52 -22.94 -3.65
CA ASN A 149 10.68 -23.58 -2.64
C ASN A 149 9.95 -24.78 -3.26
N GLN A 150 9.99 -25.93 -2.58
CA GLN A 150 9.31 -27.14 -3.02
C GLN A 150 8.58 -27.82 -1.86
N ILE A 151 7.71 -28.77 -2.18
CA ILE A 151 7.20 -29.77 -1.25
C ILE A 151 7.36 -31.11 -1.94
N LYS A 152 8.44 -31.81 -1.60
CA LYS A 152 8.79 -33.10 -2.17
C LYS A 152 8.60 -34.20 -1.13
N LEU A 153 7.73 -35.14 -1.47
CA LEU A 153 7.34 -36.29 -0.67
C LEU A 153 8.05 -37.54 -1.19
N LEU A 154 8.94 -38.12 -0.38
CA LEU A 154 9.72 -39.31 -0.74
C LEU A 154 9.55 -40.44 0.27
N PRO A 155 8.83 -41.53 -0.05
CA PRO A 155 8.72 -42.69 0.84
C PRO A 155 10.10 -43.21 1.23
N GLN A 156 10.32 -43.45 2.52
CA GLN A 156 11.58 -44.01 3.01
C GLN A 156 11.82 -45.38 2.36
N ALA A 157 13.05 -45.58 1.91
CA ALA A 157 13.47 -46.81 1.25
C ALA A 157 13.22 -48.04 2.14
N GLY A 158 12.59 -49.08 1.58
CA GLY A 158 12.40 -50.36 2.26
C GLY A 158 11.27 -50.40 3.29
N VAL A 159 10.49 -49.32 3.45
CA VAL A 159 9.31 -49.34 4.33
C VAL A 159 8.11 -49.97 3.62
N ASN A 160 7.35 -50.79 4.35
CA ASN A 160 6.12 -51.40 3.87
C ASN A 160 4.93 -50.45 4.02
N TRP A 161 4.16 -50.31 2.95
CA TRP A 161 2.93 -49.55 2.88
C TRP A 161 1.76 -50.51 2.67
N GLY A 162 0.70 -50.33 3.45
CA GLY A 162 -0.60 -50.94 3.23
C GLY A 162 -1.32 -50.35 2.02
N SER A 163 -2.41 -51.00 1.62
CA SER A 163 -3.31 -50.42 0.61
C SER A 163 -4.03 -49.22 1.22
N ALA A 164 -4.07 -48.11 0.48
CA ALA A 164 -4.61 -46.81 0.88
C ALA A 164 -3.82 -46.05 1.97
N ASP A 165 -2.65 -46.57 2.38
CA ASP A 165 -1.73 -45.81 3.23
C ASP A 165 -1.31 -44.55 2.49
N ARG A 166 -1.41 -43.42 3.18
CA ARG A 166 -1.18 -42.11 2.58
C ARG A 166 -0.48 -41.18 3.55
N ILE A 167 0.08 -40.12 2.99
CA ILE A 167 0.57 -38.99 3.75
C ILE A 167 -0.12 -37.74 3.27
N ARG A 168 -0.42 -36.85 4.22
CA ARG A 168 -1.14 -35.61 4.00
C ARG A 168 -0.28 -34.45 4.48
N ILE A 169 -0.02 -33.50 3.58
CA ILE A 169 0.47 -32.18 3.96
C ILE A 169 -0.67 -31.20 3.76
N ARG A 170 -0.95 -30.42 4.80
CA ARG A 170 -2.11 -29.55 4.88
C ARG A 170 -1.70 -28.09 4.84
N TYR A 171 -2.29 -27.33 3.92
CA TYR A 171 -2.34 -25.88 4.02
C TYR A 171 -3.66 -25.48 4.66
N LYS A 172 -3.58 -24.59 5.66
CA LYS A 172 -4.75 -24.02 6.31
C LYS A 172 -4.73 -22.50 6.13
N ALA A 173 -5.77 -21.97 5.49
CA ALA A 173 -5.94 -20.52 5.38
C ALA A 173 -6.04 -19.88 6.78
N PRO A 174 -5.61 -18.61 6.94
CA PRO A 174 -5.88 -17.85 8.15
C PRO A 174 -7.36 -17.87 8.52
N ALA A 175 -7.67 -17.81 9.81
CA ALA A 175 -9.05 -17.83 10.27
C ALA A 175 -9.88 -16.71 9.61
N GLY A 176 -10.99 -17.10 8.97
CA GLY A 176 -11.86 -16.17 8.25
C GLY A 176 -11.48 -15.94 6.78
N GLU A 177 -10.38 -16.51 6.28
CA GLU A 177 -10.03 -16.51 4.86
C GLU A 177 -10.31 -17.88 4.23
N THR A 178 -10.60 -17.88 2.93
CA THR A 178 -10.73 -19.09 2.12
C THR A 178 -9.78 -19.03 0.93
N ILE A 179 -9.27 -20.18 0.54
CA ILE A 179 -8.44 -20.44 -0.63
C ILE A 179 -9.36 -20.52 -1.83
N HIS A 180 -9.07 -19.72 -2.85
CA HIS A 180 -9.88 -19.68 -4.08
C HIS A 180 -9.11 -20.21 -5.28
N ARG A 181 -7.78 -20.21 -5.20
CA ARG A 181 -6.91 -20.73 -6.25
C ARG A 181 -5.60 -21.21 -5.66
N MET A 182 -5.02 -22.22 -6.28
CA MET A 182 -3.65 -22.63 -6.06
C MET A 182 -2.95 -22.86 -7.40
N GLU A 183 -1.75 -22.29 -7.55
CA GLU A 183 -0.85 -22.50 -8.69
C GLU A 183 0.34 -23.37 -8.25
N PHE A 184 0.81 -24.28 -9.09
CA PHE A 184 1.97 -25.14 -8.82
C PHE A 184 2.49 -25.85 -10.08
N ASP A 185 3.72 -26.35 -10.01
CA ASP A 185 4.24 -27.41 -10.89
C ASP A 185 4.24 -28.73 -10.12
N CYS A 186 4.05 -29.85 -10.83
CA CYS A 186 4.07 -31.17 -10.23
C CYS A 186 4.92 -32.14 -11.06
N GLN A 187 5.96 -32.68 -10.45
CA GLN A 187 6.70 -33.83 -10.96
C GLN A 187 6.37 -35.05 -10.12
N PHE A 188 5.92 -36.12 -10.76
CA PHE A 188 5.57 -37.37 -10.09
C PHE A 188 6.31 -38.52 -10.73
N SER A 189 6.88 -39.38 -9.90
CA SER A 189 7.47 -40.66 -10.31
C SER A 189 6.84 -41.76 -9.49
N GLU A 190 6.22 -42.73 -10.16
CA GLU A 190 5.57 -43.87 -9.50
C GLU A 190 6.53 -45.05 -9.27
N GLY A 191 7.78 -44.96 -9.74
CA GLY A 191 8.81 -45.98 -9.52
C GLY A 191 8.44 -47.39 -10.01
N SER A 192 7.63 -47.49 -11.08
CA SER A 192 7.06 -48.76 -11.58
C SER A 192 6.20 -49.52 -10.54
N GLN A 193 5.66 -48.80 -9.56
CA GLN A 193 4.74 -49.26 -8.52
C GLN A 193 3.42 -48.48 -8.60
N VAL A 194 2.42 -48.83 -7.79
CA VAL A 194 1.08 -48.24 -7.91
C VAL A 194 0.88 -47.13 -6.87
N TRP A 195 1.43 -45.96 -7.18
CA TRP A 195 1.33 -44.74 -6.36
C TRP A 195 0.40 -43.72 -7.00
N THR A 196 -0.22 -42.88 -6.18
CA THR A 196 -1.01 -41.74 -6.64
C THR A 196 -0.68 -40.50 -5.85
N THR A 197 -0.73 -39.36 -6.52
CA THR A 197 -0.73 -38.07 -5.85
C THR A 197 -2.02 -37.31 -6.14
N LYS A 198 -2.49 -36.54 -5.17
CA LYS A 198 -3.74 -35.77 -5.25
C LYS A 198 -3.58 -34.43 -4.53
N LEU A 199 -4.36 -33.46 -4.99
CA LEU A 199 -4.73 -32.27 -4.23
C LEU A 199 -6.23 -32.37 -3.94
N GLN A 200 -6.65 -32.16 -2.68
CA GLN A 200 -8.06 -32.20 -2.31
C GLN A 200 -8.48 -30.93 -1.57
N ASP A 201 -9.70 -30.48 -1.89
CA ASP A 201 -10.46 -29.54 -1.06
C ASP A 201 -11.10 -30.33 0.08
N VAL A 202 -10.69 -30.04 1.32
CA VAL A 202 -11.17 -30.76 2.49
C VAL A 202 -12.59 -30.34 2.89
N ASP A 203 -12.98 -29.11 2.58
CA ASP A 203 -14.27 -28.56 3.01
C ASP A 203 -15.41 -29.02 2.08
N ASP A 204 -15.13 -29.25 0.80
CA ASP A 204 -16.09 -29.79 -0.18
C ASP A 204 -16.05 -31.33 -0.27
N THR A 205 -16.29 -32.02 0.84
CA THR A 205 -16.40 -33.49 0.88
C THR A 205 -15.15 -34.21 0.32
N GLU A 206 -13.96 -33.66 0.54
CA GLU A 206 -12.68 -34.15 -0.02
C GLU A 206 -12.64 -34.17 -1.58
N ALA A 207 -13.28 -33.18 -2.23
CA ALA A 207 -13.27 -33.02 -3.68
C ALA A 207 -11.83 -33.00 -4.24
N THR A 208 -11.57 -33.79 -5.28
CA THR A 208 -10.24 -33.86 -5.91
C THR A 208 -10.07 -32.69 -6.88
N LEU A 209 -9.14 -31.79 -6.56
CA LEU A 209 -8.80 -30.62 -7.38
C LEU A 209 -7.74 -30.98 -8.45
N TYR A 210 -6.82 -31.87 -8.10
CA TYR A 210 -5.78 -32.37 -8.98
C TYR A 210 -5.46 -33.82 -8.63
N SER A 211 -5.09 -34.62 -9.62
CA SER A 211 -4.58 -35.97 -9.37
C SER A 211 -3.68 -36.45 -10.48
N ARG A 212 -2.68 -37.26 -10.13
CA ARG A 212 -1.85 -37.98 -11.08
C ARG A 212 -1.59 -39.40 -10.58
N THR A 213 -1.68 -40.35 -11.51
CA THR A 213 -1.59 -41.79 -11.26
C THR A 213 -0.45 -42.47 -12.02
N ALA A 214 0.35 -41.71 -12.77
CA ALA A 214 1.41 -42.22 -13.63
C ALA A 214 2.57 -41.23 -13.70
N THR A 215 3.80 -41.72 -13.85
CA THR A 215 5.01 -40.88 -13.92
C THR A 215 4.90 -39.77 -14.98
N GLY A 216 5.22 -38.54 -14.60
CA GLY A 216 5.18 -37.39 -15.50
C GLY A 216 5.47 -36.06 -14.81
N THR A 217 5.55 -35.01 -15.62
CA THR A 217 5.75 -33.62 -15.19
C THR A 217 4.61 -32.77 -15.73
N ASP A 218 3.96 -32.01 -14.86
CA ASP A 218 2.97 -30.98 -15.20
C ASP A 218 3.56 -29.64 -14.79
N VAL A 219 3.42 -28.64 -15.65
CA VAL A 219 3.85 -27.27 -15.39
C VAL A 219 2.65 -26.32 -15.45
N ASN A 220 2.71 -25.21 -14.70
CA ASN A 220 1.70 -24.17 -14.63
C ASN A 220 0.30 -24.71 -14.31
N GLN A 221 0.19 -25.66 -13.38
CA GLN A 221 -1.11 -26.12 -12.91
C GLN A 221 -1.78 -25.00 -12.13
N SER A 222 -3.09 -24.84 -12.35
CA SER A 222 -3.94 -23.90 -11.64
C SER A 222 -5.23 -24.60 -11.29
N VAL A 223 -5.54 -24.69 -10.01
CA VAL A 223 -6.73 -25.37 -9.50
C VAL A 223 -7.52 -24.45 -8.58
N GLU A 224 -8.84 -24.61 -8.62
CA GLU A 224 -9.79 -23.72 -7.97
C GLU A 224 -10.85 -24.58 -7.25
N PRO A 225 -10.95 -24.46 -5.91
CA PRO A 225 -12.11 -24.98 -5.18
C PRO A 225 -13.42 -24.44 -5.75
N ALA A 226 -14.45 -25.28 -5.84
CA ALA A 226 -15.75 -24.87 -6.38
C ALA A 226 -16.43 -23.79 -5.54
N VAL A 227 -16.21 -23.86 -4.23
CA VAL A 227 -16.48 -22.83 -3.24
C VAL A 227 -15.17 -22.61 -2.49
N GLY A 228 -14.84 -21.37 -2.13
CA GLY A 228 -13.60 -21.07 -1.41
C GLY A 228 -13.39 -22.02 -0.23
N SER A 229 -12.22 -22.64 -0.15
CA SER A 229 -11.89 -23.69 0.82
C SER A 229 -11.00 -23.16 1.93
N THR A 230 -11.25 -23.49 3.19
CA THR A 230 -10.35 -23.09 4.29
C THR A 230 -9.12 -23.99 4.38
N ILE A 231 -9.16 -25.18 3.77
CA ILE A 231 -8.13 -26.21 3.91
C ILE A 231 -7.93 -26.96 2.59
N ILE A 232 -6.68 -27.01 2.13
CA ILE A 232 -6.25 -27.87 1.03
C ILE A 232 -5.23 -28.89 1.54
N ASP A 233 -5.41 -30.14 1.13
CA ASP A 233 -4.45 -31.22 1.41
C ASP A 233 -3.75 -31.66 0.12
N MET A 234 -2.44 -31.89 0.22
CA MET A 234 -1.60 -32.59 -0.76
C MET A 234 -1.30 -34.01 -0.28
N PHE A 235 -1.30 -34.96 -1.21
CA PHE A 235 -1.17 -36.38 -0.87
C PHE A 235 -0.16 -37.11 -1.73
N LEU A 236 0.49 -38.09 -1.11
CA LEU A 236 1.04 -39.27 -1.77
C LEU A 236 0.36 -40.49 -1.15
N THR A 237 -0.21 -41.37 -1.98
CA THR A 237 -1.00 -42.53 -1.55
C THR A 237 -0.50 -43.79 -2.25
N SER A 238 -0.30 -44.84 -1.47
CA SER A 238 -0.11 -46.19 -1.98
C SER A 238 -1.48 -46.80 -2.27
N THR A 239 -1.73 -47.23 -3.51
CA THR A 239 -3.04 -47.81 -3.87
C THR A 239 -3.12 -49.30 -3.56
N ASN A 240 -1.99 -49.99 -3.52
CA ASN A 240 -1.86 -51.42 -3.24
C ASN A 240 -0.76 -51.64 -2.21
N ALA A 241 -0.88 -52.68 -1.38
CA ALA A 241 0.17 -53.02 -0.43
C ALA A 241 1.50 -53.29 -1.16
N GLN A 242 2.55 -52.56 -0.80
CA GLN A 242 3.84 -52.57 -1.49
C GLN A 242 4.98 -52.10 -0.58
N THR A 243 6.22 -52.38 -0.97
CA THR A 243 7.41 -51.89 -0.26
C THR A 243 8.06 -50.78 -1.07
N SER A 244 8.34 -49.63 -0.45
CA SER A 244 9.03 -48.52 -1.10
C SER A 244 10.39 -48.96 -1.67
N PRO A 245 10.72 -48.62 -2.93
CA PRO A 245 11.97 -49.05 -3.56
C PRO A 245 13.20 -48.37 -2.92
N ALA A 246 14.35 -49.04 -3.02
CA ALA A 246 15.56 -48.64 -2.30
C ALA A 246 16.25 -47.37 -2.84
N ASN A 247 15.87 -46.90 -4.02
CA ASN A 247 16.59 -45.90 -4.82
C ASN A 247 15.85 -44.55 -4.96
N MET A 248 14.84 -44.28 -4.11
CA MET A 248 14.06 -43.02 -4.16
C MET A 248 13.34 -42.79 -5.50
N ASP A 249 13.09 -43.85 -6.26
CA ASP A 249 12.40 -43.82 -7.56
C ASP A 249 10.93 -43.38 -7.45
N VAL A 250 10.36 -43.40 -6.25
CA VAL A 250 9.00 -42.95 -5.97
C VAL A 250 9.06 -41.59 -5.30
N PHE A 251 8.43 -40.59 -5.91
CA PHE A 251 8.27 -39.28 -5.28
C PHE A 251 7.13 -38.50 -5.93
N VAL A 252 6.58 -37.54 -5.18
CA VAL A 252 5.91 -36.37 -5.77
C VAL A 252 6.65 -35.13 -5.33
N ASP A 253 6.80 -34.19 -6.25
CA ASP A 253 7.51 -32.93 -6.07
C ASP A 253 6.61 -31.80 -6.57
N TYR A 254 6.13 -31.00 -5.65
CA TYR A 254 5.37 -29.79 -5.92
C TYR A 254 6.31 -28.58 -5.85
N ARG A 255 6.42 -27.81 -6.94
CA ARG A 255 7.28 -26.61 -7.02
C ARG A 255 6.47 -25.39 -7.41
N ASN A 256 7.05 -24.20 -7.26
CA ASN A 256 6.43 -22.93 -7.65
C ASN A 256 5.01 -22.79 -7.05
N ILE A 257 4.85 -23.23 -5.80
CA ILE A 257 3.56 -23.29 -5.11
C ILE A 257 3.13 -21.88 -4.75
N ILE A 258 1.96 -21.45 -5.22
CA ILE A 258 1.34 -20.18 -4.83
C ILE A 258 -0.10 -20.44 -4.40
N VAL A 259 -0.44 -20.08 -3.16
CA VAL A 259 -1.81 -20.18 -2.62
C VAL A 259 -2.44 -18.79 -2.55
N TYR A 260 -3.61 -18.64 -3.17
CA TYR A 260 -4.39 -17.40 -3.18
C TYR A 260 -5.54 -17.50 -2.19
N ALA A 261 -5.49 -16.69 -1.12
CA ALA A 261 -6.51 -16.65 -0.09
C ALA A 261 -7.21 -15.28 -0.02
N ALA A 262 -8.53 -15.31 0.22
CA ALA A 262 -9.34 -14.11 0.40
C ALA A 262 -10.52 -14.35 1.36
N LYS A 263 -10.92 -13.31 2.11
CA LYS A 263 -12.02 -13.34 3.09
C LYS A 263 -13.38 -13.13 2.46
N ASN A 264 -13.51 -12.20 1.51
CA ASN A 264 -14.80 -11.80 0.93
C ASN A 264 -14.77 -11.60 -0.59
N HIS A 265 -13.59 -11.71 -1.22
CA HIS A 265 -13.43 -11.44 -2.63
C HIS A 265 -13.37 -12.74 -3.42
N THR A 266 -14.45 -13.05 -4.15
CA THR A 266 -14.31 -13.80 -5.40
C THR A 266 -13.81 -12.77 -6.41
N PRO A 267 -12.53 -12.83 -6.86
CA PRO A 267 -12.05 -11.85 -7.82
C PRO A 267 -13.03 -11.78 -8.98
N SER A 268 -13.41 -10.56 -9.38
CA SER A 268 -14.46 -10.31 -10.39
C SER A 268 -14.20 -10.97 -11.73
N SER A 269 -12.97 -11.44 -11.94
CA SER A 269 -12.65 -12.57 -12.81
C SER A 269 -12.14 -13.69 -11.90
N GLY A 270 -12.79 -14.87 -11.87
CA GLY A 270 -12.37 -16.05 -11.09
C GLY A 270 -11.03 -16.65 -11.52
N LYS A 271 -9.99 -15.80 -11.58
CA LYS A 271 -8.61 -15.94 -12.05
C LYS A 271 -7.72 -14.77 -11.55
N GLY A 272 -8.19 -13.96 -10.59
CA GLY A 272 -7.65 -12.63 -10.31
C GLY A 272 -6.14 -12.61 -10.07
N THR A 273 -5.44 -11.75 -10.79
CA THR A 273 -4.06 -11.37 -10.47
C THR A 273 -4.09 -10.64 -9.13
N VAL A 274 -3.15 -10.94 -8.23
CA VAL A 274 -2.96 -10.10 -7.05
C VAL A 274 -2.25 -8.86 -7.52
N ASP A 275 -2.93 -7.72 -7.54
CA ASP A 275 -2.38 -6.42 -7.95
C ASP A 275 -2.89 -5.31 -7.02
N LEU A 276 -2.39 -4.09 -7.22
CA LEU A 276 -2.79 -2.95 -6.39
C LEU A 276 -4.30 -2.68 -6.43
N THR A 277 -4.95 -2.89 -7.58
CA THR A 277 -6.38 -2.64 -7.76
C THR A 277 -7.19 -3.61 -6.93
N GLU A 278 -6.90 -4.91 -7.03
CA GLU A 278 -7.62 -5.94 -6.29
C GLU A 278 -7.36 -5.85 -4.77
N ILE A 279 -6.14 -5.49 -4.36
CA ILE A 279 -5.82 -5.21 -2.95
C ILE A 279 -6.64 -4.02 -2.42
N THR A 280 -6.73 -2.94 -3.21
CA THR A 280 -7.48 -1.74 -2.81
C THR A 280 -8.98 -2.03 -2.70
N LYS A 281 -9.54 -2.80 -3.64
CA LYS A 281 -10.95 -3.23 -3.60
C LYS A 281 -11.26 -4.16 -2.42
N ASP A 282 -10.38 -5.11 -2.12
CA ASP A 282 -10.54 -5.99 -0.96
C ASP A 282 -10.55 -5.20 0.36
N ILE A 283 -9.62 -4.25 0.51
CA ILE A 283 -9.58 -3.37 1.68
C ILE A 283 -10.85 -2.52 1.77
N ARG A 284 -11.30 -1.93 0.66
CA ARG A 284 -12.57 -1.17 0.61
C ARG A 284 -13.74 -2.02 1.11
N ALA A 285 -13.86 -3.26 0.63
CA ALA A 285 -14.95 -4.16 1.00
C ALA A 285 -14.88 -4.66 2.45
N GLU A 286 -13.68 -4.71 3.04
CA GLU A 286 -13.47 -5.15 4.43
C GLU A 286 -13.96 -4.13 5.46
N PHE A 287 -13.93 -2.83 5.14
CA PHE A 287 -14.28 -1.75 6.08
C PHE A 287 -15.57 -1.02 5.67
N SER A 288 -16.65 -1.28 6.40
CA SER A 288 -17.97 -0.64 6.17
C SER A 288 -18.00 0.88 6.34
N GLU A 289 -16.98 1.44 6.97
CA GLU A 289 -16.82 2.88 7.14
C GLU A 289 -16.24 3.56 5.90
N LEU A 290 -15.76 2.80 4.91
CA LEU A 290 -15.34 3.29 3.60
C LEU A 290 -16.50 3.21 2.61
N SER A 291 -16.45 4.07 1.60
CA SER A 291 -17.47 4.10 0.56
C SER A 291 -17.48 2.83 -0.29
N ALA A 292 -18.67 2.49 -0.79
CA ALA A 292 -18.85 1.41 -1.74
C ALA A 292 -18.36 1.74 -3.17
N ASP A 293 -18.18 3.03 -3.47
CA ASP A 293 -17.83 3.52 -4.81
C ASP A 293 -16.39 3.10 -5.20
N GLU A 294 -16.21 2.63 -6.45
CA GLU A 294 -14.91 2.20 -6.99
C GLU A 294 -14.33 3.14 -8.05
N ASP A 295 -15.00 4.27 -8.32
CA ASP A 295 -14.68 5.18 -9.44
C ASP A 295 -13.26 5.78 -9.38
N LEU A 296 -12.67 5.85 -8.18
CA LEU A 296 -11.32 6.37 -7.95
C LEU A 296 -10.27 5.24 -7.78
N ILE A 297 -10.64 4.00 -8.02
CA ILE A 297 -9.72 2.84 -8.01
C ILE A 297 -9.38 2.50 -9.46
N ALA A 298 -8.31 3.10 -9.96
CA ALA A 298 -7.82 2.87 -11.31
C ALA A 298 -7.26 1.43 -11.49
N SER A 299 -7.18 0.99 -12.73
CA SER A 299 -6.72 -0.36 -13.09
C SER A 299 -5.20 -0.44 -13.16
N ASN A 300 -4.60 -1.14 -12.21
CA ASN A 300 -3.22 -1.58 -12.20
C ASN A 300 -3.20 -3.08 -12.52
N THR A 301 -2.30 -3.53 -13.39
CA THR A 301 -2.23 -4.93 -13.84
C THR A 301 -0.92 -5.63 -13.46
N LEU A 302 -0.06 -4.97 -12.69
CA LEU A 302 1.20 -5.55 -12.26
C LEU A 302 0.92 -6.61 -11.19
N ALA A 303 1.25 -7.85 -11.52
CA ALA A 303 1.16 -8.96 -10.59
C ALA A 303 2.14 -8.79 -9.42
N LEU A 304 1.60 -8.72 -8.21
CA LEU A 304 2.30 -8.72 -6.94
C LEU A 304 2.25 -10.13 -6.37
N LYS A 305 3.22 -10.95 -6.79
CA LYS A 305 3.41 -12.33 -6.31
C LYS A 305 4.87 -12.50 -5.87
N PRO A 306 5.15 -12.92 -4.63
CA PRO A 306 4.22 -13.08 -3.52
C PRO A 306 3.75 -11.72 -2.95
N PHE A 307 2.59 -11.70 -2.28
CA PHE A 307 2.17 -10.52 -1.50
C PHE A 307 1.38 -10.94 -0.25
N ILE A 308 2.03 -10.86 0.90
CA ILE A 308 1.47 -11.24 2.20
C ILE A 308 1.52 -10.07 3.18
N ALA A 309 0.49 -9.87 3.98
CA ALA A 309 0.45 -8.89 5.07
C ALA A 309 0.64 -9.59 6.43
N PRO A 310 1.89 -9.93 6.82
CA PRO A 310 2.16 -10.73 8.01
C PRO A 310 2.09 -9.87 9.29
N ARG A 311 1.65 -10.47 10.40
CA ARG A 311 1.72 -9.87 11.76
C ARG A 311 0.90 -8.58 11.96
N TYR A 312 -0.26 -8.46 11.29
CA TYR A 312 -1.21 -7.35 11.49
C TYR A 312 -0.59 -5.96 11.24
N PRO A 313 -0.03 -5.69 10.04
CA PRO A 313 0.35 -4.33 9.64
C PRO A 313 -0.87 -3.43 9.61
N THR A 314 -0.65 -2.12 9.62
CA THR A 314 -1.76 -1.19 9.41
C THR A 314 -2.27 -1.30 7.97
N VAL A 315 -3.52 -0.96 7.73
CA VAL A 315 -4.09 -0.98 6.37
C VAL A 315 -3.35 0.02 5.48
N ALA A 316 -2.95 1.17 6.05
CA ALA A 316 -2.08 2.13 5.40
C ALA A 316 -0.76 1.50 4.93
N ASP A 317 -0.08 0.71 5.76
CA ASP A 317 1.17 0.03 5.39
C ASP A 317 0.97 -0.95 4.23
N ILE A 318 -0.14 -1.69 4.21
CA ILE A 318 -0.45 -2.65 3.14
C ILE A 318 -0.59 -1.90 1.80
N LEU A 319 -1.39 -0.84 1.76
CA LEU A 319 -1.63 -0.04 0.56
C LEU A 319 -0.37 0.70 0.10
N SER A 320 0.37 1.29 1.03
CA SER A 320 1.64 1.96 0.73
C SER A 320 2.63 0.96 0.13
N ARG A 321 2.79 -0.22 0.73
CA ARG A 321 3.67 -1.27 0.19
C ARG A 321 3.22 -1.75 -1.20
N ALA A 322 1.92 -1.93 -1.44
CA ALA A 322 1.41 -2.32 -2.76
C ALA A 322 1.69 -1.23 -3.82
N SER A 323 1.47 0.04 -3.48
CA SER A 323 1.66 1.17 -4.41
C SER A 323 3.12 1.42 -4.78
N VAL A 324 4.05 1.06 -3.89
CA VAL A 324 5.50 1.15 -4.14
C VAL A 324 5.91 0.27 -5.32
N TYR A 325 5.18 -0.77 -5.72
CA TYR A 325 5.56 -1.57 -6.88
C TYR A 325 5.23 -0.92 -8.24
N GLY A 326 4.36 0.09 -8.28
CA GLY A 326 4.03 0.82 -9.50
C GLY A 326 3.27 -0.04 -10.52
N ASP A 327 3.53 0.15 -11.82
CA ASP A 327 2.99 -0.71 -12.89
C ASP A 327 4.07 -1.21 -13.87
N ALA A 328 3.64 -2.05 -14.83
CA ALA A 328 4.49 -2.60 -15.88
C ALA A 328 5.12 -1.53 -16.81
N SER A 329 4.56 -0.32 -16.84
CA SER A 329 5.07 0.82 -17.59
C SER A 329 5.95 1.75 -16.73
N GLN A 330 6.32 1.29 -15.52
CA GLN A 330 7.17 2.02 -14.57
C GLN A 330 6.52 3.31 -14.03
N ASN A 331 5.21 3.49 -14.18
CA ASN A 331 4.54 4.63 -13.58
C ASN A 331 4.49 4.46 -12.06
N ARG A 332 4.51 5.60 -11.37
CA ARG A 332 4.32 5.64 -9.92
C ARG A 332 2.83 5.60 -9.61
N TRP A 333 2.48 4.92 -8.53
CA TRP A 333 1.12 4.80 -8.05
C TRP A 333 0.97 5.35 -6.64
N ALA A 334 -0.19 5.93 -6.37
CA ALA A 334 -0.57 6.51 -5.09
C ALA A 334 -1.85 5.86 -4.60
N THR A 335 -1.93 5.66 -3.29
CA THR A 335 -3.16 5.28 -2.60
C THR A 335 -3.50 6.32 -1.53
N GLY A 336 -4.76 6.40 -1.15
CA GLY A 336 -5.20 7.33 -0.12
C GLY A 336 -6.71 7.36 0.06
N ILE A 337 -7.17 8.28 0.91
CA ILE A 337 -8.59 8.56 1.09
C ILE A 337 -8.94 9.98 0.63
N ARG A 338 -10.06 10.14 -0.07
CA ARG A 338 -10.69 11.44 -0.36
C ARG A 338 -11.86 11.72 0.58
N GLY A 339 -12.27 13.00 0.64
CA GLY A 339 -13.41 13.43 1.42
C GLY A 339 -14.70 12.71 1.01
N SER A 340 -15.55 12.44 1.99
CA SER A 340 -16.76 11.67 1.76
C SER A 340 -17.90 12.46 1.13
N HIS A 341 -17.73 13.79 1.01
CA HIS A 341 -18.62 14.64 0.22
C HIS A 341 -18.56 14.36 -1.29
N LEU A 342 -17.55 13.61 -1.75
CA LEU A 342 -17.41 13.20 -3.15
C LEU A 342 -18.11 11.86 -3.44
N ALA A 343 -18.50 11.12 -2.41
CA ALA A 343 -19.11 9.80 -2.52
C ALA A 343 -20.63 9.86 -2.60
N SER A 344 -21.24 8.87 -3.25
CA SER A 344 -22.69 8.72 -3.33
C SER A 344 -23.34 8.35 -1.99
N ASP A 345 -22.62 7.62 -1.14
CA ASP A 345 -23.04 7.10 0.17
C ASP A 345 -22.59 7.97 1.36
N ALA A 346 -21.95 9.11 1.08
CA ALA A 346 -21.40 10.03 2.07
C ALA A 346 -20.35 9.41 3.04
N LEU A 347 -19.67 8.34 2.61
CA LEU A 347 -18.52 7.71 3.27
C LEU A 347 -17.20 8.03 2.56
N PRO A 348 -16.04 7.96 3.24
CA PRO A 348 -14.75 8.35 2.65
C PRO A 348 -14.36 7.43 1.50
N LEU A 349 -13.89 8.02 0.39
CA LEU A 349 -13.53 7.27 -0.82
C LEU A 349 -12.09 6.81 -0.76
N LEU A 350 -11.87 5.50 -0.87
CA LEU A 350 -10.55 4.96 -1.12
C LEU A 350 -10.17 5.17 -2.59
N PHE A 351 -8.94 5.60 -2.85
CA PHE A 351 -8.43 5.74 -4.22
C PHE A 351 -7.13 4.95 -4.40
N ALA A 352 -6.92 4.51 -5.64
CA ALA A 352 -5.64 4.02 -6.14
C ALA A 352 -5.47 4.58 -7.56
N GLU A 353 -4.49 5.46 -7.75
CA GLU A 353 -4.30 6.16 -9.02
C GLU A 353 -2.82 6.31 -9.38
N GLN A 354 -2.55 6.51 -10.67
CA GLN A 354 -1.22 6.92 -11.11
C GLN A 354 -0.96 8.35 -10.65
N TYR A 355 0.29 8.66 -10.34
CA TYR A 355 0.68 10.04 -10.07
C TYR A 355 0.34 10.96 -11.26
N PRO A 356 -0.20 12.18 -11.00
CA PRO A 356 -0.50 13.11 -12.07
C PRO A 356 0.73 13.41 -12.93
N ALA A 357 0.58 13.36 -14.25
CA ALA A 357 1.62 13.80 -15.16
C ALA A 357 1.90 15.30 -14.98
N LEU A 358 3.18 15.65 -14.91
CA LEU A 358 3.67 17.04 -14.74
C LEU A 358 3.66 17.84 -16.05
N THR A 359 2.84 17.47 -17.03
CA THR A 359 2.69 18.13 -18.33
C THR A 359 1.66 19.25 -18.35
N GLY A 360 0.93 19.45 -17.24
CA GLY A 360 -0.04 20.53 -17.06
C GLY A 360 -0.06 20.99 -15.61
N PHE A 361 -0.85 22.01 -15.30
CA PHE A 361 -0.89 22.61 -13.97
C PHE A 361 -2.32 22.91 -13.52
N ASP A 362 -2.52 22.92 -12.21
CA ASP A 362 -3.78 23.26 -11.58
C ASP A 362 -3.69 24.65 -10.92
N TYR A 363 -2.52 24.95 -10.34
CA TYR A 363 -2.18 26.21 -9.71
C TYR A 363 -0.94 26.83 -10.36
N ALA A 364 -0.83 28.15 -10.30
CA ALA A 364 0.35 28.89 -10.76
C ALA A 364 0.75 29.98 -9.75
N VAL A 365 2.05 30.13 -9.56
CA VAL A 365 2.67 31.24 -8.81
C VAL A 365 3.66 31.96 -9.71
N ARG A 366 3.67 33.30 -9.62
CA ARG A 366 4.71 34.14 -10.23
C ARG A 366 5.72 34.55 -9.17
N VAL A 367 7.01 34.58 -9.50
CA VAL A 367 8.05 35.00 -8.53
C VAL A 367 7.89 36.46 -8.07
N ASP A 368 7.28 37.30 -8.91
CA ASP A 368 7.02 38.72 -8.67
C ASP A 368 5.58 39.00 -8.18
N GLU A 369 4.83 37.98 -7.79
CA GLU A 369 3.47 38.16 -7.29
C GLU A 369 3.43 38.68 -5.84
N PRO A 370 2.51 39.62 -5.53
CA PRO A 370 2.42 40.22 -4.19
C PRO A 370 1.89 39.24 -3.12
N ASN A 371 1.19 38.18 -3.52
CA ASN A 371 0.67 37.13 -2.66
C ASN A 371 1.73 36.06 -2.31
N LEU A 372 2.92 36.09 -2.93
CA LEU A 372 4.01 35.18 -2.60
C LEU A 372 4.75 35.69 -1.36
N VAL A 373 4.80 34.88 -0.30
CA VAL A 373 5.44 35.25 0.96
C VAL A 373 6.92 34.83 0.95
N PRO A 374 7.88 35.76 1.10
CA PRO A 374 9.30 35.41 1.19
C PRO A 374 9.61 34.63 2.50
N PRO A 375 10.62 33.72 2.49
CA PRO A 375 11.57 33.45 1.42
C PRO A 375 11.08 32.41 0.41
N PHE A 376 11.43 32.62 -0.86
CA PHE A 376 11.22 31.66 -1.93
C PHE A 376 12.57 31.18 -2.47
N ASN A 377 12.95 29.95 -2.12
CA ASN A 377 14.28 29.40 -2.39
C ASN A 377 14.19 28.16 -3.29
N ILE A 378 14.48 28.33 -4.58
CA ILE A 378 14.69 27.22 -5.52
C ILE A 378 16.19 26.96 -5.63
N THR A 379 16.60 25.69 -5.54
CA THR A 379 17.99 25.30 -5.78
C THR A 379 18.09 24.16 -6.77
N GLU A 380 19.10 24.25 -7.63
CA GLU A 380 19.47 23.16 -8.52
C GLU A 380 20.23 22.13 -7.71
N GLY A 381 19.65 20.93 -7.58
CA GLY A 381 20.26 19.86 -6.81
C GLY A 381 21.34 19.16 -7.62
N TYR A 382 22.58 19.64 -7.56
CA TYR A 382 23.73 18.93 -8.11
C TYR A 382 24.40 18.04 -7.06
N ILE A 383 24.65 18.59 -5.86
CA ILE A 383 25.28 17.92 -4.71
C ILE A 383 24.82 18.65 -3.42
N GLY A 384 24.22 17.91 -2.47
CA GLY A 384 24.10 18.33 -1.07
C GLY A 384 22.93 19.24 -0.69
N SER A 385 21.75 18.65 -0.48
CA SER A 385 20.90 18.81 0.72
C SER A 385 19.67 17.91 0.54
N ASP A 386 19.76 16.73 1.16
CA ASP A 386 18.75 15.74 1.57
C ASP A 386 17.62 15.22 0.67
N GLU A 387 17.17 15.89 -0.41
CA GLU A 387 15.95 15.42 -1.12
C GLU A 387 16.11 15.15 -2.63
N ASN A 388 17.06 15.79 -3.32
CA ASN A 388 17.36 15.49 -4.73
C ASN A 388 18.84 15.14 -4.90
N ARG A 389 19.13 13.84 -5.05
CA ARG A 389 20.47 13.31 -5.36
C ARG A 389 20.40 12.60 -6.71
N VAL A 390 21.38 12.89 -7.57
CA VAL A 390 21.58 12.14 -8.82
C VAL A 390 22.04 10.73 -8.47
N TRP A 391 21.25 9.72 -8.81
CA TRP A 391 21.54 8.30 -8.64
C TRP A 391 21.41 7.61 -9.99
N ASN A 392 22.54 7.25 -10.58
CA ASN A 392 22.61 6.72 -11.94
C ASN A 392 23.20 5.30 -12.00
N PHE A 393 23.41 4.67 -10.84
CA PHE A 393 23.82 3.29 -10.67
C PHE A 393 23.07 2.66 -9.49
N ILE A 394 22.08 1.81 -9.75
CA ILE A 394 21.17 1.29 -8.72
C ILE A 394 21.49 -0.17 -8.39
N ILE A 395 21.66 -0.44 -7.09
CA ILE A 395 21.73 -1.78 -6.54
C ILE A 395 20.43 -2.03 -5.79
N VAL A 396 19.70 -3.09 -6.12
CA VAL A 396 18.44 -3.42 -5.45
C VAL A 396 18.66 -4.62 -4.53
N GLU A 397 18.47 -4.41 -3.23
CA GLU A 397 18.42 -5.45 -2.21
C GLU A 397 16.96 -5.87 -2.00
N PHE A 398 16.66 -7.17 -1.99
CA PHE A 398 15.32 -7.69 -1.77
C PHE A 398 15.35 -8.95 -0.91
N SER A 399 14.24 -9.25 -0.23
CA SER A 399 14.08 -10.56 0.40
C SER A 399 13.45 -11.52 -0.60
N ASP A 400 14.12 -12.61 -0.92
CA ASP A 400 13.59 -13.59 -1.85
C ASP A 400 12.48 -14.46 -1.21
N GLU A 401 12.04 -15.47 -1.95
CA GLU A 401 11.03 -16.45 -1.54
C GLU A 401 11.44 -17.25 -0.28
N ARG A 402 12.74 -17.27 0.03
CA ARG A 402 13.34 -17.95 1.19
C ARG A 402 13.45 -17.02 2.41
N GLY A 403 13.20 -15.73 2.22
CA GLY A 403 13.44 -14.69 3.21
C GLY A 403 14.92 -14.39 3.43
N PHE A 404 15.79 -14.78 2.51
CA PHE A 404 17.18 -14.35 2.49
C PHE A 404 17.28 -13.01 1.75
N SER A 405 18.22 -12.17 2.20
CA SER A 405 18.56 -10.94 1.49
C SER A 405 19.39 -11.29 0.25
N ASP A 406 18.91 -10.88 -0.92
CA ASP A 406 19.58 -11.04 -2.21
C ASP A 406 19.66 -9.68 -2.94
N TRP A 407 20.48 -9.61 -3.99
CA TRP A 407 20.92 -8.37 -4.61
C TRP A 407 20.90 -8.49 -6.13
N VAL A 408 20.38 -7.48 -6.81
CA VAL A 408 20.55 -7.32 -8.27
C VAL A 408 21.26 -6.01 -8.57
N THR A 409 22.28 -6.09 -9.43
CA THR A 409 23.19 -4.99 -9.75
C THR A 409 23.17 -4.68 -11.27
N PRO A 410 23.77 -3.56 -11.70
CA PRO A 410 23.91 -3.25 -13.12
C PRO A 410 24.78 -4.21 -13.93
N ASP A 411 25.53 -5.10 -13.27
CA ASP A 411 26.26 -6.19 -13.92
C ASP A 411 25.33 -7.36 -14.27
N ASP A 412 24.26 -7.56 -13.49
CA ASP A 412 23.21 -8.55 -13.74
C ASP A 412 22.16 -8.04 -14.74
N ASP A 413 21.80 -6.75 -14.65
CA ASP A 413 20.89 -6.07 -15.58
C ASP A 413 21.36 -4.64 -15.89
N ALA A 414 21.85 -4.42 -17.11
CA ALA A 414 22.38 -3.14 -17.57
C ALA A 414 21.36 -1.97 -17.51
N ASN A 415 20.06 -2.24 -17.37
CA ASN A 415 19.03 -1.21 -17.24
C ASN A 415 18.95 -0.61 -15.83
N LEU A 416 19.78 -1.09 -14.88
CA LEU A 416 19.93 -0.50 -13.55
C LEU A 416 21.00 0.62 -13.49
N LYS A 417 21.55 1.02 -14.64
CA LYS A 417 22.40 2.21 -14.79
C LYS A 417 22.01 3.04 -16.01
N ASP A 418 22.36 4.33 -15.99
CA ASP A 418 22.21 5.22 -17.13
C ASP A 418 23.57 5.80 -17.53
N GLN A 419 24.10 5.37 -18.67
CA GLN A 419 25.46 5.75 -19.09
C GLN A 419 25.55 7.25 -19.45
N THR A 420 24.50 7.82 -20.04
CA THR A 420 24.49 9.25 -20.39
C THR A 420 24.57 10.12 -19.14
N SER A 421 23.76 9.81 -18.13
CA SER A 421 23.85 10.48 -16.83
C SER A 421 25.20 10.25 -16.14
N ILE A 422 25.79 9.06 -16.25
CA ILE A 422 27.13 8.79 -15.70
C ILE A 422 28.19 9.66 -16.39
N ASP A 423 28.08 9.83 -17.70
CA ASP A 423 28.99 10.67 -18.47
C ASP A 423 28.86 12.16 -18.09
N ASP A 424 27.63 12.61 -17.80
CA ASP A 424 27.32 14.01 -17.45
C ASP A 424 27.62 14.36 -15.97
N PHE A 425 27.33 13.47 -15.03
CA PHE A 425 27.36 13.74 -13.57
C PHE A 425 28.35 12.87 -12.77
N GLY A 426 29.02 11.92 -13.44
CA GLY A 426 29.83 10.89 -12.82
C GLY A 426 28.97 9.77 -12.21
N GLN A 427 29.59 8.61 -11.96
CA GLN A 427 28.90 7.47 -11.35
C GLN A 427 28.50 7.75 -9.88
N ARG A 428 27.23 7.49 -9.56
CA ARG A 428 26.62 7.68 -8.23
C ARG A 428 25.77 6.47 -7.87
N ASP A 429 26.28 5.69 -6.91
CA ASP A 429 25.66 4.43 -6.51
C ASP A 429 24.58 4.65 -5.44
N TYR A 430 23.43 3.99 -5.61
CA TYR A 430 22.38 3.93 -4.59
C TYR A 430 21.95 2.50 -4.32
N ARG A 431 21.86 2.15 -3.03
CA ARG A 431 21.27 0.89 -2.57
C ARG A 431 19.80 1.10 -2.24
N LEU A 432 18.94 0.53 -3.07
CA LEU A 432 17.50 0.46 -2.86
C LEU A 432 17.14 -0.85 -2.18
N THR A 433 16.65 -0.81 -0.93
CA THR A 433 16.14 -2.00 -0.25
C THR A 433 14.62 -2.09 -0.45
N ILE A 434 14.16 -3.20 -1.00
CA ILE A 434 12.74 -3.55 -1.12
C ILE A 434 12.44 -4.79 -0.27
N GLY A 435 11.16 -5.00 0.08
CA GLY A 435 10.74 -6.12 0.91
C GLY A 435 10.79 -7.47 0.18
N HIS A 436 9.84 -8.36 0.50
CA HIS A 436 9.70 -9.62 -0.22
C HIS A 436 9.29 -9.38 -1.67
N ALA A 437 10.09 -9.89 -2.61
CA ALA A 437 9.86 -9.72 -4.04
C ALA A 437 10.62 -10.79 -4.85
N THR A 438 10.20 -11.02 -6.09
CA THR A 438 10.98 -11.76 -7.08
C THR A 438 12.03 -10.84 -7.72
N GLN A 439 13.07 -11.43 -8.33
CA GLN A 439 14.11 -10.66 -9.02
C GLN A 439 13.54 -9.74 -10.12
N ALA A 440 12.54 -10.19 -10.87
CA ALA A 440 11.89 -9.39 -11.91
C ALA A 440 11.19 -8.14 -11.34
N VAL A 441 10.53 -8.30 -10.18
CA VAL A 441 9.90 -7.19 -9.45
C VAL A 441 10.97 -6.24 -8.91
N ALA A 442 12.10 -6.78 -8.40
CA ALA A 442 13.23 -5.99 -7.93
C ALA A 442 13.86 -5.13 -9.02
N VAL A 443 14.11 -5.71 -10.19
CA VAL A 443 14.63 -5.00 -11.37
C VAL A 443 13.70 -3.87 -11.78
N ASN A 444 12.38 -4.12 -11.86
CA ASN A 444 11.43 -3.08 -12.24
C ASN A 444 11.37 -1.93 -11.22
N ALA A 445 11.44 -2.24 -9.92
CA ALA A 445 11.53 -1.23 -8.87
C ALA A 445 12.80 -0.38 -9.00
N GLY A 446 13.95 -1.03 -9.29
CA GLY A 446 15.23 -0.37 -9.53
C GLY A 446 15.21 0.54 -10.76
N ARG A 447 14.68 0.07 -11.89
CA ARG A 447 14.54 0.87 -13.13
C ARG A 447 13.68 2.10 -12.90
N ARG A 448 12.57 1.97 -12.19
CA ARG A 448 11.72 3.13 -11.87
C ARG A 448 12.42 4.12 -10.96
N PHE A 449 13.16 3.63 -9.96
CA PHE A 449 13.96 4.50 -9.10
C PHE A 449 15.01 5.27 -9.91
N LEU A 450 15.74 4.57 -10.79
CA LEU A 450 16.71 5.14 -11.71
C LEU A 450 16.08 6.24 -12.57
N THR A 451 14.99 5.94 -13.29
CA THR A 451 14.31 6.91 -14.18
C THR A 451 13.98 8.22 -13.49
N ALA A 452 13.69 8.19 -12.18
CA ALA A 452 13.31 9.38 -11.44
C ALA A 452 14.46 10.15 -10.78
N HIS A 453 15.64 9.55 -10.66
CA HIS A 453 16.78 10.15 -9.96
C HIS A 453 18.06 10.20 -10.79
N LYS A 454 18.04 9.68 -12.03
CA LYS A 454 19.24 9.64 -12.87
C LYS A 454 19.70 11.03 -13.32
N ASP A 455 18.85 12.04 -13.37
CA ASP A 455 19.21 13.37 -13.87
C ASP A 455 19.09 14.43 -12.79
N ALA A 456 19.89 15.50 -12.90
CA ALA A 456 19.77 16.66 -12.02
C ALA A 456 18.43 17.36 -12.25
N ALA A 457 17.71 17.67 -11.18
CA ALA A 457 16.41 18.34 -11.23
C ALA A 457 16.35 19.50 -10.24
N TRP A 458 15.62 20.55 -10.60
CA TRP A 458 15.29 21.63 -9.67
C TRP A 458 14.54 21.09 -8.46
N SER A 459 14.89 21.59 -7.28
CA SER A 459 14.22 21.29 -6.01
C SER A 459 13.97 22.58 -5.24
N LEU A 460 12.97 22.55 -4.37
CA LEU A 460 12.77 23.62 -3.40
C LEU A 460 13.49 23.27 -2.10
N ARG A 461 14.10 24.27 -1.45
CA ARG A 461 14.71 24.08 -0.10
C ARG A 461 13.73 24.24 1.06
N GLY A 462 12.48 24.55 0.76
CA GLY A 462 11.45 24.74 1.76
C GLY A 462 10.09 25.01 1.12
N PRO A 463 9.03 25.09 1.94
CA PRO A 463 7.68 25.31 1.43
C PRO A 463 7.55 26.64 0.69
N ILE A 464 6.68 26.66 -0.32
CA ILE A 464 6.21 27.90 -0.96
C ILE A 464 5.04 28.42 -0.15
N ALA A 465 5.19 29.59 0.45
CA ALA A 465 4.14 30.25 1.20
C ALA A 465 3.37 31.24 0.31
N VAL A 466 2.04 31.11 0.29
CA VAL A 466 1.14 32.01 -0.44
C VAL A 466 0.09 32.57 0.51
N GLN A 467 -0.12 33.89 0.47
CA GLN A 467 -1.10 34.60 1.28
C GLN A 467 -2.34 34.95 0.48
N ASP A 468 -3.52 34.81 1.10
CA ASP A 468 -4.86 35.07 0.58
C ASP A 468 -5.30 34.20 -0.61
N PHE A 469 -4.53 34.11 -1.69
CA PHE A 469 -4.93 33.37 -2.90
C PHE A 469 -3.75 32.84 -3.72
N VAL A 470 -3.99 31.78 -4.49
CA VAL A 470 -3.15 31.33 -5.61
C VAL A 470 -3.92 31.48 -6.93
N ARG A 471 -3.23 31.60 -8.07
CA ARG A 471 -3.93 31.57 -9.36
C ARG A 471 -4.21 30.14 -9.79
N GLY A 472 -5.42 29.87 -10.25
CA GLY A 472 -5.74 28.64 -10.95
C GLY A 472 -5.31 28.67 -12.42
N ALA A 473 -5.38 27.53 -13.09
CA ALA A 473 -5.00 27.39 -14.50
C ALA A 473 -5.73 28.33 -15.48
N GLY A 474 -6.94 28.79 -15.15
CA GLY A 474 -7.70 29.77 -15.93
C GLY A 474 -7.45 31.24 -15.52
N GLY A 475 -6.49 31.50 -14.63
CA GLY A 475 -6.17 32.83 -14.10
C GLY A 475 -7.09 33.31 -12.97
N GLN A 476 -8.10 32.53 -12.59
CA GLN A 476 -8.95 32.85 -11.44
C GLN A 476 -8.18 32.80 -10.11
N GLN A 477 -8.54 33.65 -9.17
CA GLN A 477 -8.00 33.61 -7.81
C GLN A 477 -8.70 32.50 -7.01
N ILE A 478 -7.92 31.56 -6.52
CA ILE A 478 -8.34 30.46 -5.66
C ILE A 478 -7.87 30.79 -4.24
N PRO A 479 -8.76 30.86 -3.24
CA PRO A 479 -8.38 31.16 -1.86
C PRO A 479 -7.28 30.23 -1.33
N ALA A 480 -6.37 30.76 -0.51
CA ALA A 480 -5.27 29.99 0.08
C ALA A 480 -5.77 28.79 0.90
N SER A 481 -6.97 28.91 1.51
CA SER A 481 -7.64 27.83 2.24
C SER A 481 -8.11 26.67 1.36
N GLU A 482 -8.22 26.87 0.03
CA GLU A 482 -8.68 25.85 -0.92
C GLU A 482 -7.54 25.15 -1.67
N ILE A 483 -6.29 25.49 -1.36
CA ILE A 483 -5.11 24.87 -1.96
C ILE A 483 -4.93 23.47 -1.37
N GLN A 484 -4.84 22.47 -2.25
CA GLN A 484 -4.80 21.05 -1.89
C GLN A 484 -3.55 20.36 -2.41
N ALA A 485 -3.03 19.41 -1.63
CA ALA A 485 -2.04 18.42 -2.07
C ALA A 485 -2.62 17.49 -3.16
N GLY A 486 -1.73 16.89 -3.95
CA GLY A 486 -2.08 16.09 -5.13
C GLY A 486 -2.36 16.92 -6.38
N ARG A 487 -2.22 18.25 -6.30
CA ARG A 487 -2.36 19.19 -7.41
C ARG A 487 -1.00 19.65 -7.92
N ARG A 488 -0.96 20.10 -9.16
CA ARG A 488 0.26 20.54 -9.86
C ARG A 488 0.40 22.05 -9.76
N LEU A 489 1.57 22.51 -9.31
CA LEU A 489 1.94 23.90 -9.19
C LEU A 489 2.95 24.27 -10.29
N LYS A 490 2.60 25.26 -11.11
CA LYS A 490 3.51 25.89 -12.06
C LYS A 490 4.19 27.09 -11.43
N ILE A 491 5.50 27.20 -11.59
CA ILE A 491 6.28 28.39 -11.25
C ILE A 491 6.56 29.14 -12.54
N GLU A 492 5.99 30.34 -12.65
CA GLU A 492 6.14 31.22 -13.80
C GLU A 492 7.30 32.20 -13.63
N ASN A 493 7.85 32.65 -14.75
CA ASN A 493 8.98 33.59 -14.84
C ASN A 493 10.24 33.10 -14.10
N PHE A 494 10.47 31.79 -14.11
CA PHE A 494 11.70 31.16 -13.63
C PHE A 494 12.44 30.52 -14.82
N LEU A 495 13.76 30.33 -14.67
CA LEU A 495 14.63 29.77 -15.71
C LEU A 495 14.15 28.38 -16.20
N GLN A 496 14.59 27.99 -17.41
CA GLN A 496 14.28 26.69 -18.03
C GLN A 496 14.65 25.49 -17.12
N ASP A 497 13.86 24.43 -17.21
CA ASP A 497 14.14 23.16 -16.53
C ASP A 497 15.28 22.40 -17.26
N PRO A 498 16.44 22.14 -16.63
CA PRO A 498 17.56 21.43 -17.21
C PRO A 498 17.27 19.94 -17.42
N ALA A 499 16.33 19.33 -16.68
CA ALA A 499 16.00 17.91 -16.81
C ALA A 499 15.13 17.63 -18.05
N THR A 500 14.23 18.56 -18.39
CA THR A 500 13.25 18.39 -19.47
C THR A 500 13.50 19.33 -20.66
N GLY A 501 14.33 20.37 -20.50
CA GLY A 501 14.51 21.45 -21.46
C GLY A 501 13.27 22.35 -21.64
N ALA A 502 12.26 22.21 -20.78
CA ALA A 502 11.01 22.94 -20.87
C ALA A 502 11.12 24.35 -20.24
N ASP A 503 10.38 25.31 -20.82
CA ASP A 503 10.27 26.70 -20.33
C ASP A 503 9.48 26.83 -19.02
N GLU A 504 9.05 25.73 -18.40
CA GLU A 504 8.08 25.73 -17.30
C GLU A 504 8.44 24.73 -16.20
N LEU A 505 8.60 25.21 -14.97
CA LEU A 505 8.77 24.36 -13.79
C LEU A 505 7.42 23.98 -13.21
N ILE A 506 7.10 22.68 -13.25
CA ILE A 506 5.87 22.14 -12.72
C ILE A 506 6.21 21.12 -11.63
N PHE A 507 5.70 21.35 -10.43
CA PHE A 507 5.87 20.46 -9.28
C PHE A 507 4.53 19.88 -8.82
N LEU A 508 4.57 18.69 -8.24
CA LEU A 508 3.43 18.15 -7.50
C LEU A 508 3.46 18.69 -6.07
N ILE A 509 2.33 19.21 -5.58
CA ILE A 509 2.16 19.57 -4.17
C ILE A 509 1.94 18.28 -3.38
N THR A 510 2.86 17.97 -2.47
CA THR A 510 2.81 16.76 -1.63
C THR A 510 2.17 17.02 -0.27
N LYS A 511 2.27 18.25 0.23
CA LYS A 511 1.64 18.67 1.50
C LYS A 511 1.25 20.14 1.44
N THR A 512 0.14 20.49 2.11
CA THR A 512 -0.17 21.89 2.44
C THR A 512 -0.42 22.07 3.92
N ASP A 513 -0.03 23.22 4.47
CA ASP A 513 -0.33 23.65 5.83
C ASP A 513 -0.93 25.07 5.79
N TYR A 514 -2.22 25.20 6.09
CA TYR A 514 -2.94 26.47 6.10
C TYR A 514 -3.12 27.01 7.51
N VAL A 515 -2.93 28.33 7.67
CA VAL A 515 -3.14 29.08 8.91
C VAL A 515 -4.15 30.20 8.66
N ASP A 516 -5.32 30.12 9.31
CA ASP A 516 -6.45 30.99 9.02
C ASP A 516 -6.24 32.45 9.43
N ASP A 517 -5.61 32.67 10.59
CA ASP A 517 -5.37 34.01 11.13
C ASP A 517 -4.46 34.85 10.22
N GLU A 518 -3.54 34.19 9.50
CA GLU A 518 -2.61 34.83 8.55
C GLU A 518 -3.11 34.74 7.10
N ARG A 519 -4.09 33.87 6.84
CA ARG A 519 -4.55 33.44 5.51
C ARG A 519 -3.41 32.94 4.62
N VAL A 520 -2.43 32.27 5.24
CA VAL A 520 -1.24 31.75 4.57
C VAL A 520 -1.37 30.24 4.39
N CYS A 521 -1.07 29.77 3.18
CA CYS A 521 -0.89 28.36 2.88
C CYS A 521 0.57 28.10 2.52
N ASN A 522 1.22 27.21 3.28
CA ASN A 522 2.53 26.67 2.96
C ASN A 522 2.36 25.42 2.09
N MET A 523 3.02 25.38 0.93
CA MET A 523 2.99 24.24 0.01
C MET A 523 4.37 23.57 -0.01
N THR A 524 4.44 22.32 0.43
CA THR A 524 5.58 21.46 0.15
C THR A 524 5.35 20.80 -1.19
N VAL A 525 6.34 20.88 -2.08
CA VAL A 525 6.26 20.34 -3.43
C VAL A 525 7.49 19.51 -3.75
N GLY A 526 7.38 18.60 -4.70
CA GLY A 526 8.50 17.81 -5.16
C GLY A 526 8.07 16.47 -5.73
N VAL A 527 9.06 15.63 -5.99
CA VAL A 527 8.84 14.24 -6.32
C VAL A 527 8.67 13.50 -5.00
N PRO A 528 7.46 13.01 -4.64
CA PRO A 528 7.29 12.27 -3.39
C PRO A 528 8.23 11.08 -3.38
N ASN A 529 9.21 11.13 -2.48
CA ASN A 529 10.08 10.02 -2.18
C ASN A 529 9.26 9.00 -1.39
N SER A 530 9.38 7.71 -1.72
CA SER A 530 8.69 6.64 -0.98
C SER A 530 9.00 6.68 0.53
N LEU A 531 10.19 7.17 0.92
CA LEU A 531 10.55 7.37 2.32
C LEU A 531 9.85 8.58 2.95
N ASP A 532 9.77 9.72 2.25
CA ASP A 532 9.12 10.93 2.78
C ASP A 532 7.61 10.77 2.83
N VAL A 533 7.04 10.01 1.90
CA VAL A 533 5.65 9.56 1.94
C VAL A 533 5.42 8.65 3.15
N TYR A 534 6.29 7.66 3.36
CA TYR A 534 6.20 6.76 4.51
C TYR A 534 6.40 7.49 5.85
N LEU A 535 7.28 8.49 5.90
CA LEU A 535 7.53 9.33 7.08
C LEU A 535 6.39 10.31 7.32
N ALA A 536 5.84 10.98 6.30
CA ALA A 536 4.64 11.81 6.43
C ALA A 536 3.42 10.98 6.85
N GLN A 537 3.37 9.71 6.45
CA GLN A 537 2.37 8.74 6.90
C GLN A 537 2.62 8.24 8.34
N ARG A 538 3.88 8.19 8.81
CA ARG A 538 4.27 7.80 10.18
C ARG A 538 4.29 8.94 11.20
N GLU A 539 4.55 10.19 10.80
CA GLU A 539 4.42 11.37 11.66
C GLU A 539 2.99 11.53 12.18
N LEU A 540 2.01 10.94 11.49
CA LEU A 540 0.63 10.80 11.96
C LEU A 540 0.46 9.79 13.11
N VAL A 541 1.49 9.00 13.45
CA VAL A 541 1.39 7.82 14.34
C VAL A 541 2.36 7.82 15.54
N ASP A 542 3.46 8.61 15.60
CA ASP A 542 4.32 8.67 16.81
C ASP A 542 5.12 9.98 16.92
N GLU A 543 4.97 10.80 17.98
CA GLU A 543 5.92 10.79 19.12
C GLU A 543 5.33 11.27 20.49
N ARG A 544 4.01 11.25 20.69
CA ARG A 544 3.39 11.64 21.99
C ARG A 544 2.56 10.55 22.70
N LEU A 545 2.48 9.32 22.20
CA LEU A 545 1.53 8.31 22.71
C LEU A 545 2.14 6.95 23.11
N LEU A 546 3.43 6.92 23.47
CA LEU A 546 4.04 5.82 24.25
C LEU A 546 4.53 6.28 25.63
N GLY A 547 3.88 7.29 26.22
CA GLY A 547 4.04 7.71 27.62
C GLY A 547 2.96 7.11 28.51
#